data_AF-A0A1D8D6A4-F1
#
_entry.id   AF-A0A1D8D6A4-F1
#
_cell.length_a   1.000
_cell.length_b   1.000
_cell.length_c   1.000
_cell.angle_alpha   90.00
_cell.angle_beta   90.00
_cell.angle_gamma   90.00
#
_symmetry.space_group_name_H-M   'P 1'
#
loop_
_entity.id
_entity.type
_entity.pdbx_description
1 polymer ?
#
loop_
_entity_poly.entity_id
_entity_poly.type
_entity_poly.pdbx_seq_one_letter_code
_entity_poly.pdbx_strand_id
1 'polypeptide(L)'
;MGLYLEIVRRENFLDAMSSTRMQNEYNEAIRNCDLFVSLFKTKTGKYTEEEFDVAHQTFRDTGKPLIYTWFKQASVSTSATHREDLLSLWNFQKKLGDLGHYHTEYESIADLQKQFRDQLDKLSDEGRV
;
A
#
# COMPACT_ATOMS: atom_id res chain seq x y z
N MET A 1 -17.38 11.54 -17.08
CA MET A 1 -16.14 10.86 -17.50
C MET A 1 -15.99 9.61 -16.67
N GLY A 2 -15.45 8.53 -17.24
CA GLY A 2 -15.15 7.31 -16.48
C GLY A 2 -13.66 7.26 -16.16
N LEU A 3 -13.31 6.86 -14.93
CA LEU A 3 -11.95 6.59 -14.53
C LEU A 3 -11.59 5.14 -14.90
N TYR A 4 -10.48 4.95 -15.61
CA TYR A 4 -9.92 3.63 -15.89
C TYR A 4 -8.71 3.39 -14.99
N LEU A 5 -8.69 2.26 -14.29
CA LEU A 5 -7.58 1.84 -13.44
C LEU A 5 -6.87 0.66 -14.08
N GLU A 6 -5.60 0.84 -14.46
CA GLU A 6 -4.72 -0.27 -14.79
C GLU A 6 -4.12 -0.83 -13.49
N ILE A 7 -4.47 -2.08 -13.16
CA ILE A 7 -4.03 -2.69 -11.90
C ILE A 7 -2.74 -3.49 -12.15
N VAL A 8 -1.64 -2.96 -11.62
CA VAL A 8 -0.35 -3.64 -11.55
C VAL A 8 -0.23 -4.33 -10.19
N ARG A 9 -0.39 -5.67 -10.15
CA ARG A 9 -0.21 -6.45 -8.93
C ARG A 9 1.18 -7.06 -8.86
N ARG A 10 1.75 -7.13 -7.66
CA ARG A 10 3.02 -7.82 -7.40
C ARG A 10 3.03 -9.27 -7.91
N GLU A 11 1.91 -9.97 -7.80
CA GLU A 11 1.71 -11.37 -8.23
C GLU A 11 1.69 -11.55 -9.76
N ASN A 12 1.54 -10.47 -10.54
CA ASN A 12 1.56 -10.54 -12.00
C ASN A 12 3.00 -10.52 -12.57
N PHE A 13 4.00 -10.30 -11.72
CA PHE A 13 5.40 -10.36 -12.09
C PHE A 13 5.91 -11.78 -11.86
N LEU A 14 6.60 -12.34 -12.86
CA LEU A 14 7.11 -13.72 -12.86
C LEU A 14 7.78 -14.09 -11.53
N ASP A 15 7.28 -15.15 -10.87
CA ASP A 15 7.90 -15.78 -9.67
C ASP A 15 9.29 -16.41 -9.91
N ALA A 16 9.90 -16.15 -11.07
CA ALA A 16 11.21 -16.66 -11.41
C ALA A 16 12.29 -15.96 -10.56
N MET A 17 12.97 -16.74 -9.72
CA MET A 17 14.04 -16.26 -8.85
C MET A 17 15.12 -15.55 -9.67
N SER A 18 15.13 -14.21 -9.62
CA SER A 18 16.23 -13.39 -10.07
C SER A 18 16.68 -12.56 -8.87
N SER A 19 17.96 -12.71 -8.51
CA SER A 19 18.56 -12.11 -7.31
C SER A 19 18.46 -10.58 -7.23
N THR A 20 18.13 -9.90 -8.33
CA THR A 20 18.17 -8.43 -8.44
C THR A 20 17.17 -7.82 -9.43
N ARG A 21 16.64 -8.59 -10.39
CA ARG A 21 15.84 -8.00 -11.49
C ARG A 21 14.40 -7.66 -11.07
N MET A 22 13.78 -8.46 -10.21
CA MET A 22 12.38 -8.25 -9.80
C MET A 22 12.18 -6.99 -8.94
N GLN A 23 13.07 -6.73 -7.98
CA GLN A 23 12.91 -5.55 -7.10
C GLN A 23 13.07 -4.23 -7.85
N ASN A 24 13.94 -4.18 -8.87
CA ASN A 24 14.09 -3.00 -9.71
C ASN A 24 12.84 -2.76 -10.58
N GLU A 25 12.25 -3.82 -11.13
CA GLU A 25 11.00 -3.73 -11.90
C GLU A 25 9.84 -3.20 -11.03
N TYR A 26 9.73 -3.65 -9.77
CA TYR A 26 8.75 -3.11 -8.81
C TYR A 26 9.00 -1.63 -8.50
N ASN A 27 10.25 -1.26 -8.21
CA ASN A 27 10.60 0.12 -7.88
C ASN A 27 10.31 1.06 -9.06
N GLU A 28 10.59 0.63 -10.29
CA GLU A 28 10.23 1.39 -11.49
C GLU A 28 8.71 1.51 -11.68
N ALA A 29 7.95 0.43 -11.45
CA ALA A 29 6.49 0.50 -11.51
C ALA A 29 5.92 1.48 -10.47
N ILE A 30 6.46 1.48 -9.24
CA ILE A 30 6.06 2.39 -8.17
C ILE A 30 6.40 3.84 -8.52
N ARG A 31 7.58 4.08 -9.11
CA ARG A 31 8.00 5.44 -9.51
C ARG A 31 7.15 6.05 -10.61
N ASN A 32 6.55 5.21 -11.45
CA ASN A 32 5.79 5.63 -12.62
C ASN A 32 4.27 5.53 -12.45
N CYS A 33 3.76 5.07 -11.31
CA CYS A 33 2.31 4.97 -11.10
C CYS A 33 1.70 6.28 -10.56
N ASP A 34 0.40 6.45 -10.78
CA ASP A 34 -0.36 7.57 -10.22
C ASP A 34 -0.83 7.31 -8.78
N LEU A 35 -1.08 6.04 -8.47
CA LEU A 35 -1.64 5.55 -7.21
C LEU A 35 -0.83 4.38 -6.69
N PHE A 36 -0.46 4.42 -5.42
CA PHE A 36 0.14 3.30 -4.69
C PHE A 36 -0.79 2.88 -3.56
N VAL A 37 -1.24 1.63 -3.57
CA VAL A 37 -2.18 1.08 -2.59
C VAL A 37 -1.51 -0.06 -1.83
N SER A 38 -1.43 0.08 -0.51
CA SER A 38 -0.88 -0.91 0.42
C SER A 38 -1.97 -1.46 1.33
N LEU A 39 -2.14 -2.78 1.35
CA LEU A 39 -3.16 -3.49 2.14
C LEU A 39 -2.48 -4.43 3.13
N PHE A 40 -2.77 -4.27 4.42
CA PHE A 40 -2.20 -5.06 5.50
C PHE A 40 -3.29 -5.82 6.24
N LYS A 41 -2.96 -6.99 6.81
CA LYS A 41 -3.90 -7.77 7.65
C LYS A 41 -3.30 -8.13 9.01
N THR A 42 -2.27 -8.97 9.03
CA THR A 42 -1.68 -9.47 10.28
C THR A 42 -0.20 -9.19 10.41
N LYS A 43 0.48 -8.81 9.33
CA LYS A 43 1.93 -8.55 9.30
C LYS A 43 2.32 -7.59 8.20
N THR A 44 3.48 -6.97 8.38
CA THR A 44 4.20 -6.23 7.35
C THR A 44 5.39 -7.07 6.92
N GLY A 45 5.44 -7.49 5.65
CA GLY A 45 6.62 -8.15 5.11
C GLY A 45 7.73 -7.14 4.84
N LYS A 46 9.00 -7.54 5.00
CA LYS A 46 10.17 -6.67 4.73
C LYS A 46 10.10 -5.98 3.36
N TYR A 47 9.69 -6.72 2.33
CA TYR A 47 9.54 -6.19 0.97
C TYR A 47 8.44 -5.13 0.85
N THR A 48 7.37 -5.23 1.65
CA THR A 48 6.26 -4.26 1.61
C THR A 48 6.64 -2.91 2.22
N GLU A 49 7.55 -2.91 3.20
CA GLU A 49 8.09 -1.67 3.75
C GLU A 49 9.05 -0.98 2.77
N GLU A 50 9.91 -1.75 2.08
CA GLU A 50 10.80 -1.23 1.04
C GLU A 50 10.02 -0.60 -0.13
N GLU A 51 8.94 -1.26 -0.59
CA GLU A 51 8.04 -0.73 -1.63
C GLU A 51 7.36 0.58 -1.18
N PHE A 52 6.91 0.65 0.07
CA PHE A 52 6.34 1.88 0.63
C PHE A 52 7.37 3.01 0.69
N ASP A 53 8.61 2.72 1.08
CA ASP A 53 9.67 3.73 1.16
C ASP A 53 10.01 4.31 -0.22
N VAL A 54 10.01 3.47 -1.26
CA VAL A 54 10.17 3.94 -2.65
C VAL A 54 9.00 4.82 -3.07
N ALA A 55 7.77 4.43 -2.76
CA ALA A 55 6.58 5.23 -3.06
C ALA A 55 6.63 6.59 -2.34
N HIS A 56 6.94 6.58 -1.06
CA HIS A 56 7.04 7.79 -0.23
C HIS A 56 8.15 8.73 -0.71
N GLN A 57 9.34 8.20 -1.01
CA GLN A 57 10.43 9.00 -1.56
C GLN A 57 10.03 9.62 -2.91
N THR A 58 9.43 8.84 -3.80
CA THR A 58 8.95 9.34 -5.11
C THR A 58 7.89 10.42 -4.92
N PHE A 59 6.97 10.25 -3.98
CA PHE A 59 5.94 11.23 -3.65
C PHE A 59 6.55 12.54 -3.13
N ARG A 60 7.56 12.46 -2.26
CA ARG A 60 8.30 13.63 -1.77
C ARG A 60 8.97 14.41 -2.90
N ASP A 61 9.47 13.70 -3.92
CA ASP A 61 10.23 14.30 -5.01
C ASP A 61 9.34 14.83 -6.14
N THR A 62 8.19 14.19 -6.40
CA THR A 62 7.39 14.44 -7.61
C THR A 62 5.92 14.80 -7.34
N GLY A 63 5.44 14.60 -6.11
CA GLY A 63 4.02 14.67 -5.76
C GLY A 63 3.20 13.43 -6.16
N LYS A 64 3.84 12.39 -6.73
CA LYS A 64 3.24 11.10 -7.10
C LYS A 64 4.13 9.91 -6.70
N PRO A 65 3.58 8.70 -6.52
CA PRO A 65 2.16 8.36 -6.54
C PRO A 65 1.41 8.90 -5.32
N LEU A 66 0.08 9.03 -5.41
CA LEU A 66 -0.74 9.20 -4.21
C LEU A 66 -0.76 7.88 -3.44
N ILE A 67 -0.42 7.95 -2.16
CA ILE A 67 -0.21 6.78 -1.33
C ILE A 67 -1.46 6.53 -0.49
N TYR A 68 -1.98 5.32 -0.54
CA TYR A 68 -3.06 4.86 0.32
C TYR A 68 -2.64 3.63 1.10
N THR A 69 -3.00 3.60 2.38
CA THR A 69 -2.65 2.51 3.28
C THR A 69 -3.86 2.07 4.08
N TRP A 70 -4.21 0.79 3.95
CA TRP A 70 -5.33 0.19 4.66
C TRP A 70 -4.89 -1.00 5.51
N PHE A 71 -5.45 -1.09 6.72
CA PHE A 71 -5.30 -2.22 7.62
C PHE A 71 -6.63 -2.95 7.76
N LYS A 72 -6.62 -4.26 7.56
CA LYS A 72 -7.81 -5.08 7.76
C LYS A 72 -8.07 -5.19 9.25
N GLN A 73 -9.29 -4.81 9.65
CA GLN A 73 -9.76 -5.06 11.00
C GLN A 73 -9.88 -6.58 11.19
N ALA A 74 -9.03 -7.14 12.03
CA ALA A 74 -9.01 -8.58 12.32
C ALA A 74 -8.83 -8.79 13.82
N SER A 75 -9.61 -9.72 14.39
CA SER A 75 -9.35 -10.25 15.72
C SER A 75 -8.11 -11.12 15.67
N VAL A 76 -6.95 -10.55 16.00
CA VAL A 76 -5.68 -11.30 15.98
C VAL A 76 -5.58 -12.14 17.24
N SER A 77 -5.42 -13.46 17.07
CA SER A 77 -5.09 -14.38 18.16
C SER A 77 -3.71 -14.05 18.73
N THR A 78 -3.62 -13.79 20.03
CA THR A 78 -2.38 -13.38 20.72
C THR A 78 -1.37 -14.52 20.97
N SER A 79 -1.41 -15.58 20.17
CA SER A 79 -0.44 -16.69 20.27
C SER A 79 0.98 -16.22 19.94
N ALA A 80 2.01 -16.88 20.50
CA ALA A 80 3.41 -16.43 20.40
C ALA A 80 3.90 -16.25 18.95
N THR A 81 3.47 -17.11 18.02
CA THR A 81 3.80 -17.01 16.58
C THR A 81 3.23 -15.74 15.91
N HIS A 82 2.14 -15.18 16.44
CA HIS A 82 1.55 -13.94 15.92
C HIS A 82 2.19 -12.69 16.51
N ARG A 83 3.03 -12.82 17.56
CA ARG A 83 3.58 -11.67 18.27
C ARG A 83 4.58 -10.88 17.41
N GLU A 84 5.46 -11.56 16.69
CA GLU A 84 6.44 -10.90 15.80
C GLU A 84 5.74 -10.21 14.62
N ASP A 85 4.76 -10.88 14.02
CA ASP A 85 3.91 -10.35 12.97
C ASP A 85 3.17 -9.08 13.43
N LEU A 86 2.58 -9.11 14.63
CA LEU A 86 1.91 -7.96 15.25
C LEU A 86 2.88 -6.81 15.57
N LEU A 87 4.10 -7.11 16.05
CA LEU A 87 5.12 -6.10 16.30
C LEU A 87 5.56 -5.42 15.00
N SER A 88 5.73 -6.16 13.91
CA SER A 88 6.05 -5.59 12.60
C SER A 88 4.97 -4.62 12.12
N LEU A 89 3.70 -5.00 12.31
CA LEU A 89 2.55 -4.19 11.94
C LEU A 89 2.50 -2.89 12.74
N TRP A 90 2.70 -2.98 14.07
CA TRP A 90 2.73 -1.83 14.97
C TRP A 90 3.88 -0.88 14.66
N ASN A 91 5.08 -1.40 14.40
CA ASN A 91 6.23 -0.58 14.02
C ASN A 91 5.94 0.19 12.73
N PHE A 92 5.29 -0.46 11.77
CA PHE A 92 4.89 0.19 10.53
C PHE A 92 3.81 1.26 10.76
N GLN A 93 2.76 0.98 11.53
CA GLN A 93 1.76 1.99 11.91
C GLN A 93 2.40 3.21 12.59
N LYS A 94 3.38 2.98 13.48
CA LYS A 94 4.14 4.06 14.11
C LYS A 94 4.92 4.86 13.07
N LYS A 95 5.64 4.19 12.15
CA LYS A 95 6.36 4.85 11.05
C LYS A 95 5.43 5.73 10.22
N LEU A 96 4.23 5.26 9.88
CA LEU A 96 3.23 6.07 9.16
C LEU A 96 2.85 7.32 9.96
N GLY A 97 2.62 7.18 11.26
CA GLY A 97 2.35 8.31 12.17
C GLY A 97 3.49 9.32 12.20
N ASP A 98 4.74 8.86 12.30
CA ASP A 98 5.93 9.71 12.29
C ASP A 98 6.10 10.47 10.96
N LEU A 99 5.61 9.90 9.86
CA LEU A 99 5.57 10.52 8.52
C LEU A 99 4.35 11.43 8.30
N GLY A 100 3.41 11.50 9.26
CA GLY A 100 2.13 12.21 9.10
C GLY A 100 1.18 11.54 8.09
N HIS A 101 1.41 10.27 7.75
CA HIS A 101 0.59 9.50 6.83
C HIS A 101 -0.58 8.85 7.56
N TYR A 102 -1.80 9.19 7.13
CA TYR A 102 -3.00 8.58 7.67
C TYR A 102 -3.21 7.20 7.06
N HIS A 103 -3.48 6.23 7.93
CA HIS A 103 -3.95 4.92 7.52
C HIS A 103 -5.42 4.74 7.90
N THR A 104 -6.11 3.91 7.13
CA THR A 104 -7.54 3.64 7.33
C THR A 104 -7.74 2.15 7.63
N GLU A 105 -8.78 1.82 8.38
CA GLU A 105 -9.16 0.43 8.61
C GLU A 105 -10.29 0.00 7.67
N TYR A 106 -10.32 -1.28 7.32
CA TYR A 106 -11.43 -1.87 6.57
C TYR A 106 -11.86 -3.21 7.14
N GLU A 107 -13.17 -3.45 7.17
CA GLU A 107 -13.76 -4.67 7.75
C GLU A 107 -13.96 -5.76 6.68
N SER A 108 -14.25 -5.36 5.45
CA SER A 108 -14.58 -6.27 4.35
C SER A 108 -14.08 -5.76 3.00
N ILE A 109 -14.09 -6.63 1.98
CA ILE A 109 -13.74 -6.22 0.61
C ILE A 109 -14.72 -5.15 0.09
N ALA A 110 -16.01 -5.27 0.40
CA ALA A 110 -17.01 -4.29 -0.02
C ALA A 110 -16.77 -2.91 0.63
N ASP A 111 -16.40 -2.90 1.91
CA ASP A 111 -16.02 -1.70 2.63
C ASP A 111 -14.76 -1.05 2.02
N LEU A 112 -13.70 -1.83 1.78
CA LEU A 112 -12.50 -1.35 1.09
C LEU A 112 -12.83 -0.76 -0.29
N GLN A 113 -13.64 -1.45 -1.10
CA GLN A 113 -14.05 -0.98 -2.42
C GLN A 113 -14.84 0.33 -2.35
N LYS A 114 -15.74 0.46 -1.37
CA LYS A 114 -16.50 1.68 -1.14
C LYS A 114 -15.56 2.82 -0.74
N GLN A 115 -14.73 2.61 0.27
CA GLN A 115 -13.77 3.62 0.74
C GLN A 115 -12.86 4.10 -0.38
N PHE A 116 -12.33 3.17 -1.19
CA PHE A 116 -11.45 3.53 -2.29
C PHE A 116 -12.18 4.29 -3.40
N ARG A 117 -13.41 3.87 -3.76
CA ARG A 117 -14.25 4.61 -4.71
C ARG A 117 -14.52 6.04 -4.25
N ASP A 118 -14.88 6.21 -2.98
CA ASP A 118 -15.12 7.53 -2.39
C ASP A 118 -13.88 8.44 -2.45
N GLN A 119 -12.66 7.87 -2.45
CA GLN A 119 -11.42 8.63 -2.66
C GLN A 119 -11.19 8.99 -4.12
N LEU A 120 -11.45 8.07 -5.05
CA LEU A 120 -11.33 8.31 -6.48
C LEU A 120 -12.32 9.37 -6.97
N ASP A 121 -13.54 9.37 -6.43
CA ASP A 121 -14.55 10.38 -6.73
C ASP A 121 -14.06 11.77 -6.28
N LYS A 122 -13.51 11.88 -5.07
CA LYS A 122 -12.91 13.14 -4.59
C LYS A 122 -11.74 13.61 -5.46
N LEU A 123 -10.84 12.70 -5.86
CA LEU A 123 -9.73 13.05 -6.74
C LEU A 123 -10.21 13.55 -8.10
N SER A 124 -11.29 12.95 -8.63
CA SER A 124 -11.90 13.37 -9.90
C SER A 124 -12.55 14.75 -9.76
N ASP A 125 -13.27 14.99 -8.67
CA ASP A 125 -13.90 16.29 -8.38
C ASP A 125 -12.86 17.40 -8.17
N GLU A 126 -11.69 17.07 -7.62
CA GLU A 126 -10.54 17.97 -7.46
C GLU A 126 -9.71 18.13 -8.76
N GLY A 127 -10.02 17.39 -9.83
CA GLY A 127 -9.27 17.41 -11.09
C GLY A 127 -7.85 16.86 -11.00
N ARG A 128 -7.61 15.93 -10.05
CA ARG A 128 -6.31 15.31 -9.79
C ARG A 128 -6.13 13.97 -10.50
N VAL A 129 -7.22 13.38 -11.00
CA VAL A 129 -7.30 12.19 -11.87
C VAL A 129 -8.40 12.34 -12.91
#